data_AF-A0A949H1U6-F1
#
_entry.id   AF-A0A949H1U6-F1
#
_cell.length_a   1.000
_cell.length_b   1.000
_cell.length_c   1.000
_cell.angle_alpha   90.00
_cell.angle_beta   90.00
_cell.angle_gamma   90.00
#
_symmetry.space_group_name_H-M   'P 1'
#
loop_
_entity.id
_entity.type
_entity.pdbx_description
1 polymer ?
#
loop_
_entity_poly.entity_id
_entity_poly.type
_entity_poly.pdbx_seq_one_letter_code
_entity_poly.pdbx_strand_id
1 'polypeptide(L)' 'METTRSFTFDCEQCVMQHSDACDDCVVTFICSREPGDALVVDVGEYRALRMLADSGLVPELRHRRRSG' A
#
# COMPACT_ATOMS: atom_id res chain seq x y z
N MET A 1 21.44 -10.86 -12.07
CA MET A 1 20.01 -11.21 -12.16
C MET A 1 19.39 -10.80 -10.83
N GLU A 2 18.74 -9.63 -10.81
CA GLU A 2 18.17 -9.05 -9.61
C GLU A 2 16.86 -9.77 -9.27
N THR A 3 16.78 -10.40 -8.10
CA THR A 3 15.55 -11.04 -7.63
C THR A 3 14.60 -9.94 -7.18
N THR A 4 13.70 -9.50 -8.08
CA THR A 4 12.58 -8.63 -7.72
C THR A 4 11.75 -9.34 -6.65
N ARG A 5 11.85 -8.90 -5.39
CA ARG A 5 10.93 -9.33 -4.34
C ARG A 5 9.55 -8.78 -4.68
N SER A 6 8.70 -9.61 -5.28
CA SER A 6 7.30 -9.28 -5.50
C SER A 6 6.54 -9.38 -4.17
N PHE A 7 5.89 -8.30 -3.77
CA PHE A 7 4.89 -8.34 -2.72
C PHE A 7 3.51 -8.45 -3.35
N THR A 8 2.78 -9.52 -3.02
CA THR A 8 1.40 -9.71 -3.48
C THR A 8 0.43 -9.25 -2.40
N PHE A 9 -0.43 -8.30 -2.76
CA PHE A 9 -1.56 -7.86 -1.96
C PHE A 9 -2.84 -8.54 -2.47
N ASP A 10 -3.65 -9.05 -1.55
CA ASP A 10 -4.94 -9.69 -1.85
C ASP A 10 -6.00 -9.17 -0.86
N CYS A 11 -7.05 -8.54 -1.39
CA CYS A 11 -8.16 -8.02 -0.60
C CYS A 11 -8.88 -9.13 0.19
N GLU A 12 -8.92 -10.37 -0.32
CA GLU A 12 -9.59 -11.50 0.34
C GLU A 12 -8.82 -11.98 1.58
N GLN A 13 -7.51 -11.71 1.64
CA GLN A 13 -6.66 -12.07 2.78
C GLN A 13 -6.49 -10.92 3.80
N CYS A 14 -7.16 -9.78 3.59
CA CYS A 14 -7.04 -8.63 4.47
C CYS A 14 -7.99 -8.74 5.68
N VAL A 15 -7.51 -8.48 6.90
CA VAL A 15 -8.38 -8.45 8.10
C VAL A 15 -9.38 -7.30 8.08
N MET A 16 -9.07 -6.23 7.35
CA MET A 16 -9.89 -5.01 7.27
C MET A 16 -10.96 -5.10 6.19
N GLN A 17 -11.08 -6.22 5.48
CA GLN A 17 -12.07 -6.43 4.43
C GLN A 17 -13.48 -6.14 4.94
N HIS A 18 -14.26 -5.36 4.17
CA HIS A 18 -15.63 -4.92 4.51
C HIS A 18 -15.75 -3.98 5.72
N SER A 19 -14.67 -3.27 6.09
CA SER A 19 -14.72 -2.16 7.05
C SER A 19 -14.55 -0.82 6.34
N ASP A 20 -14.84 0.28 7.04
CA ASP A 20 -14.65 1.66 6.54
C ASP A 20 -13.20 1.94 6.07
N ALA A 21 -12.23 1.15 6.54
CA ALA A 21 -10.84 1.25 6.08
C ALA A 21 -10.64 0.83 4.60
N CYS A 22 -11.56 0.04 4.03
CA CYS A 22 -11.55 -0.30 2.61
C CYS A 22 -11.90 0.89 1.72
N ASP A 23 -12.77 1.79 2.20
CA ASP A 23 -13.22 2.95 1.41
C ASP A 23 -12.10 4.00 1.24
N ASP A 24 -11.18 4.05 2.20
CA ASP A 24 -9.95 4.87 2.18
C ASP A 24 -8.69 4.04 1.83
N CYS A 25 -8.84 2.92 1.12
CA CYS A 25 -7.71 2.05 0.76
C CYS A 25 -7.04 2.48 -0.55
N VAL A 26 -5.73 2.71 -0.51
CA VAL A 26 -4.91 3.04 -1.70
C VAL A 26 -4.91 1.93 -2.76
N VAL A 27 -5.25 0.69 -2.39
CA VAL A 27 -5.22 -0.47 -3.31
C VAL A 27 -6.20 -0.29 -4.47
N THR A 28 -7.38 0.29 -4.22
CA THR A 28 -8.35 0.61 -5.28
C THR A 28 -7.74 1.56 -6.32
N PHE A 29 -6.91 2.51 -5.89
CA PHE A 29 -6.21 3.45 -6.78
C PHE A 29 -5.05 2.80 -7.53
N ILE A 30 -4.33 1.85 -6.93
CA ILE A 30 -3.22 1.15 -7.59
C ILE A 30 -3.74 0.13 -8.60
N CYS A 31 -4.77 -0.64 -8.23
CA CYS A 31 -5.31 -1.72 -9.06
C CYS A 31 -6.30 -1.24 -10.15
N SER A 32 -6.82 -0.01 -10.07
CA SER A 32 -7.63 0.59 -11.14
C SER A 32 -6.81 1.15 -12.29
N ARG A 33 -5.47 1.14 -12.20
CA ARG A 33 -4.57 1.59 -13.26
C ARG A 33 -4.39 0.52 -14.33
N GLU A 34 -4.00 0.98 -15.52
CA GLU A 34 -3.69 0.08 -16.63
C GLU A 34 -2.44 -0.77 -16.31
N PRO A 35 -2.41 -2.06 -16.74
CA PRO A 35 -1.23 -2.90 -16.56
C PRO A 35 0.01 -2.27 -17.19
N GLY A 36 1.06 -2.06 -16.40
CA GLY A 36 2.31 -1.41 -16.83
C GLY A 36 2.46 0.05 -16.39
N ASP A 37 1.41 0.62 -15.81
CA ASP A 37 1.38 1.99 -15.31
C ASP A 37 1.99 2.03 -13.89
N ALA A 38 3.30 2.22 -13.81
CA ALA A 38 4.06 2.11 -12.57
C ALA A 38 3.92 3.38 -11.70
N LEU A 39 3.60 3.20 -10.42
CA LEU A 39 3.81 4.23 -9.41
C LEU A 39 5.29 4.26 -9.04
N VAL A 40 6.02 5.24 -9.54
CA VAL A 40 7.42 5.48 -9.18
C VAL A 40 7.46 6.46 -8.01
N VAL A 41 8.16 6.09 -6.95
CA VAL A 41 8.44 6.94 -5.79
C VAL A 41 9.94 7.01 -5.62
N ASP A 42 10.52 8.21 -5.69
CA ASP A 42 11.94 8.40 -5.49
C ASP A 42 12.34 8.34 -4.00
N VAL A 43 13.65 8.32 -3.72
CA VAL A 43 14.16 8.17 -2.35
C VAL A 43 13.81 9.39 -1.48
N GLY A 44 13.79 10.60 -2.05
CA GLY A 44 13.38 11.82 -1.37
C GLY A 44 11.89 11.81 -1.04
N GLU A 45 11.04 11.44 -1.99
CA GLU A 45 9.61 11.27 -1.78
C GLU A 45 9.31 10.21 -0.71
N TYR A 46 9.99 9.07 -0.76
CA TYR A 46 9.85 8.01 0.25
C TYR A 46 10.23 8.50 1.65
N ARG A 47 11.30 9.31 1.78
CA ARG A 47 11.70 9.91 3.05
C ARG A 47 10.65 10.91 3.56
N ALA A 48 10.09 11.72 2.67
CA ALA A 48 9.03 12.66 3.03
C ALA A 48 7.79 11.92 3.55
N LEU A 49 7.33 10.88 2.84
CA LEU A 49 6.21 10.03 3.29
C LEU A 49 6.46 9.43 4.67
N ARG A 50 7.68 8.96 4.93
CA ARG A 50 8.06 8.44 6.25
C ARG A 50 8.02 9.51 7.33
N MET A 51 8.56 10.70 7.07
CA MET A 51 8.52 11.82 8.03
C MET A 51 7.08 12.22 8.37
N LEU A 52 6.21 12.25 7.36
CA LEU A 52 4.79 12.54 7.56
C LEU A 52 4.08 11.46 8.39
N ALA A 53 4.45 10.19 8.20
CA ALA A 53 3.89 9.07 8.96
C ALA A 53 4.34 9.16 10.43
N ASP A 54 5.64 9.40 10.66
CA ASP A 54 6.22 9.57 12.00
C ASP A 54 5.56 10.75 12.76
N SER A 55 5.08 11.78 12.04
CA SER A 55 4.35 12.91 12.62
C SER A 55 2.82 12.73 12.67
N GLY A 56 2.30 11.58 12.22
CA GLY A 56 0.85 11.29 12.20
C GLY A 56 0.04 12.06 11.15
N LEU A 57 0.69 12.64 10.14
CA LEU A 57 0.04 13.41 9.07
C LEU A 57 -0.42 12.54 7.90
N VAL A 58 0.16 11.35 7.75
CA VAL A 58 -0.32 10.31 6.83
C VAL A 58 -0.46 8.99 7.56
N PRO A 59 -1.40 8.13 7.17
CA PRO A 59 -1.54 6.81 7.77
C PRO A 59 -0.34 5.92 7.46
N GLU A 60 0.09 5.15 8.45
CA GLU A 60 1.00 4.02 8.24
C GLU A 60 0.33 2.89 7.43
N LEU A 61 1.11 1.88 7.04
CA LEU A 61 0.58 0.69 6.37
C LEU A 61 -0.46 -0.03 7.25
N ARG A 62 -1.74 0.18 6.93
CA ARG A 62 -2.88 -0.43 7.64
C ARG A 62 -3.07 -1.92 7.33
N HIS A 63 -2.47 -2.40 6.24
CA HIS A 63 -2.60 -3.79 5.82
C HIS A 63 -2.03 -4.74 6.87
N ARG A 64 -2.90 -5.60 7.40
CA ARG A 64 -2.51 -6.79 8.15
C ARG A 64 -3.10 -8.00 7.47
N ARG A 65 -2.26 -9.02 7.26
CA ARG A 65 -2.72 -10.31 6.78
C ARG A 65 -3.65 -10.90 7.85
N ARG A 66 -4.79 -11.43 7.40
CA ARG A 66 -5.59 -12.37 8.18
C ARG A 66 -4.70 -13.59 8.35
N SER A 67 -4.13 -13.77 9.54
CA SER A 67 -3.35 -14.97 9.82
C SER A 67 -4.20 -16.19 9.45
N GLY A 68 -3.65 -17.03 8.57
CA GLY A 68 -4.02 -18.43 8.48
C GLY A 68 -3.20 -19.20 9.50
#